data_AF-A0A7Y3KMU8-F1
#
_entry.id   AF-A0A7Y3KMU8-F1
#
_cell.length_a   1.000
_cell.length_b   1.000
_cell.length_c   1.000
_cell.angle_alpha   90.00
_cell.angle_beta   90.00
_cell.angle_gamma   90.00
#
_symmetry.space_group_name_H-M   'P 1'
#
loop_
_entity.id
_entity.type
_entity.pdbx_description
1 polymer ?
#
loop_
_entity_poly.entity_id
_entity_poly.type
_entity_poly.pdbx_seq_one_letter_code
_entity_poly.pdbx_strand_id
1 'polypeptide(L)'
;MKKNILTLSVVAAFALGVFATSAFTNYEKQNEAKKHPRIEKAIDAISDAVDYMDHAPDDFGGHKAVAIADCKAAVKSLRQALGYRYKEDHK
;
A
#
# COMPACT_ATOMS: atom_id res chain seq x y z
N MET A 1 34.87 12.16 40.21
CA MET A 1 33.52 12.25 39.60
C MET A 1 33.68 12.58 38.11
N LYS A 2 33.89 11.58 37.23
CA LYS A 2 34.18 11.76 35.78
C LYS A 2 33.69 10.58 34.92
N LYS A 3 32.45 10.11 35.09
CA LYS A 3 31.94 8.92 34.37
C LYS A 3 30.66 9.11 33.55
N ASN A 4 30.13 10.34 33.43
CA ASN A 4 28.77 10.54 32.91
C ASN A 4 28.69 11.35 31.59
N ILE A 5 29.82 11.61 30.92
CA ILE A 5 29.84 12.42 29.67
C ILE A 5 29.84 11.55 28.40
N LEU A 6 30.15 10.26 28.50
CA LEU A 6 30.29 9.39 27.33
C LEU A 6 28.95 8.86 26.75
N THR A 7 27.86 8.93 27.50
CA THR A 7 26.56 8.35 27.10
C THR A 7 25.69 9.31 26.31
N LEU A 8 25.98 10.61 26.30
CA LEU A 8 25.16 11.61 25.60
C LEU A 8 25.45 11.66 24.09
N SER A 9 26.65 11.27 23.66
CA SER A 9 27.05 11.30 22.24
C SER A 9 26.52 10.12 21.43
N VAL A 10 26.13 9.02 22.07
CA VAL A 10 25.69 7.79 21.38
C VAL A 10 24.20 7.85 21.00
N VAL A 11 23.39 8.59 21.75
CA VAL A 11 21.94 8.70 21.48
C VAL A 11 21.65 9.64 20.29
N ALA A 12 22.48 10.68 20.10
CA ALA A 12 22.31 11.61 18.98
C ALA A 12 22.63 11.00 17.60
N ALA A 13 23.52 9.99 17.55
CA ALA A 13 23.89 9.33 16.30
C ALA A 13 22.83 8.33 15.79
N PHE A 14 21.91 7.88 16.66
CA PHE A 14 20.88 6.91 16.28
C PHE A 14 19.60 7.55 15.73
N ALA A 15 19.34 8.82 16.05
CA ALA A 15 18.13 9.52 15.60
C ALA A 15 18.20 9.96 14.11
N LEU A 16 19.39 10.06 13.52
CA LEU A 16 19.57 10.48 12.12
C LEU A 16 19.56 9.31 11.12
N GLY A 17 19.76 8.07 11.56
CA GLY A 17 19.79 6.90 10.68
C GLY A 17 18.41 6.38 10.26
N VAL A 18 17.35 6.72 11.00
CA VAL A 18 16.01 6.13 10.80
C VAL A 18 15.16 6.90 9.78
N PHE A 19 15.46 8.17 9.50
CA PHE A 19 14.70 8.96 8.53
C PHE A 19 15.01 8.63 7.07
N ALA A 20 16.18 8.04 6.78
CA ALA A 20 16.57 7.72 5.41
C ALA A 20 15.80 6.51 4.85
N THR A 21 15.48 5.50 5.67
CA THR A 21 14.93 4.22 5.18
C THR A 21 13.47 4.28 4.74
N SER A 22 12.67 5.20 5.27
CA SER A 22 11.27 5.35 4.88
C SER A 22 11.09 6.04 3.52
N ALA A 23 12.05 6.86 3.09
CA ALA A 23 12.01 7.50 1.76
C ALA A 23 12.31 6.51 0.63
N PHE A 24 13.25 5.58 0.83
CA PHE A 24 13.64 4.59 -0.19
C PHE A 24 12.50 3.61 -0.50
N THR A 25 11.75 3.15 0.51
CA THR A 25 10.64 2.19 0.29
C THR A 25 9.46 2.82 -0.47
N ASN A 26 9.15 4.10 -0.22
CA ASN A 26 8.09 4.81 -0.93
C ASN A 26 8.45 5.07 -2.39
N TYR A 27 9.70 5.39 -2.69
CA TYR A 27 10.19 5.62 -4.05
C TYR A 27 10.09 4.35 -4.92
N GLU A 28 10.41 3.20 -4.32
CA GLU A 28 10.38 1.90 -4.98
C GLU A 28 8.95 1.41 -5.24
N LYS A 29 8.06 1.58 -4.25
CA LYS A 29 6.64 1.28 -4.39
C LYS A 29 5.97 2.16 -5.46
N GLN A 30 6.35 3.44 -5.54
CA GLN A 30 5.92 4.35 -6.61
C GLN A 30 6.47 3.95 -7.99
N ASN A 31 7.69 3.41 -8.06
CA ASN A 31 8.24 2.90 -9.32
C ASN A 31 7.56 1.61 -9.77
N GLU A 32 7.13 0.75 -8.86
CA GLU A 32 6.38 -0.46 -9.20
C GLU A 32 4.97 -0.13 -9.73
N ALA A 33 4.29 0.85 -9.13
CA ALA A 33 3.03 1.41 -9.65
C ALA A 33 3.19 1.95 -11.08
N LYS A 34 4.36 2.52 -11.42
CA LYS A 34 4.68 2.95 -12.80
C LYS A 34 4.89 1.79 -13.77
N LYS A 35 5.31 0.61 -13.31
CA LYS A 35 5.47 -0.58 -14.17
C LYS A 35 4.12 -1.23 -14.51
N HIS A 36 3.12 -1.11 -13.62
CA HIS A 36 1.82 -1.74 -13.79
C HIS A 36 0.63 -0.76 -13.74
N PRO A 37 0.63 0.33 -14.52
CA PRO A 37 -0.36 1.40 -14.40
C PRO A 37 -1.78 0.94 -14.77
N ARG A 38 -1.93 -0.11 -15.57
CA ARG A 38 -3.26 -0.68 -15.90
C ARG A 38 -3.88 -1.44 -14.72
N ILE A 39 -3.05 -2.10 -13.90
CA ILE A 39 -3.53 -2.85 -12.74
C ILE A 39 -3.94 -1.88 -11.62
N GLU A 40 -3.12 -0.85 -11.38
CA GLU A 40 -3.47 0.21 -10.41
C GLU A 40 -4.78 0.91 -10.79
N LYS A 41 -4.93 1.34 -12.06
CA LYS A 41 -6.20 1.93 -12.53
C LYS A 41 -7.40 1.00 -12.38
N ALA A 42 -7.21 -0.30 -12.55
CA ALA A 42 -8.28 -1.27 -12.33
C ALA A 42 -8.64 -1.39 -10.85
N ILE A 43 -7.66 -1.39 -9.95
CA ILE A 43 -7.89 -1.38 -8.50
C ILE A 43 -8.67 -0.14 -8.09
N ASP A 44 -8.29 1.04 -8.59
CA ASP A 44 -8.99 2.30 -8.29
C ASP A 44 -10.44 2.25 -8.79
N ALA A 45 -10.65 1.91 -10.06
CA ALA A 45 -11.99 1.84 -10.65
C ALA A 45 -12.91 0.83 -9.94
N ILE A 46 -12.39 -0.33 -9.54
CA ILE A 46 -13.16 -1.33 -8.79
C ILE A 46 -13.46 -0.82 -7.37
N SER A 47 -12.52 -0.12 -6.73
CA SER A 47 -12.72 0.45 -5.39
C SER A 47 -13.78 1.55 -5.41
N ASP A 48 -13.76 2.41 -6.43
CA ASP A 48 -14.77 3.43 -6.67
C ASP A 48 -16.15 2.81 -6.92
N ALA A 49 -16.23 1.71 -7.67
CA ALA A 49 -17.47 0.99 -7.89
C ALA A 49 -18.03 0.39 -6.59
N VAL A 50 -17.17 -0.12 -5.71
CA VAL A 50 -17.58 -0.59 -4.37
C VAL A 50 -18.17 0.54 -3.56
N ASP A 51 -17.50 1.69 -3.50
CA ASP A 51 -17.96 2.86 -2.76
C ASP A 51 -19.31 3.37 -3.29
N TYR A 52 -19.43 3.46 -4.62
CA TYR A 52 -20.68 3.83 -5.29
C TYR A 52 -21.83 2.88 -4.93
N MET A 53 -21.60 1.56 -5.04
CA MET A 53 -22.62 0.57 -4.71
C MET A 53 -22.97 0.62 -3.22
N ASP A 54 -22.00 0.77 -2.32
CA ASP A 54 -22.22 0.81 -0.87
C ASP A 54 -23.16 1.95 -0.47
N HIS A 55 -22.95 3.14 -1.06
CA HIS A 55 -23.76 4.34 -0.81
C HIS A 55 -25.06 4.40 -1.63
N ALA A 56 -25.24 3.55 -2.63
CA ALA A 56 -26.46 3.54 -3.43
C ALA A 56 -27.70 3.14 -2.59
N PRO A 57 -28.86 3.80 -2.78
CA PRO A 57 -30.09 3.46 -2.07
C PRO A 57 -30.77 2.20 -2.60
N ASP A 58 -30.51 1.82 -3.86
CA ASP A 58 -31.04 0.61 -4.47
C ASP A 58 -30.11 -0.60 -4.27
N ASP A 59 -30.68 -1.80 -4.41
CA ASP A 59 -29.98 -3.09 -4.29
C ASP A 59 -29.60 -3.68 -5.66
N PHE A 60 -29.68 -2.89 -6.74
CA PHE A 60 -29.38 -3.32 -8.11
C PHE A 60 -30.05 -4.65 -8.52
N GLY A 61 -31.30 -4.86 -8.09
CA GLY A 61 -32.04 -6.12 -8.35
C GLY A 61 -31.67 -7.29 -7.44
N GLY A 62 -31.10 -7.05 -6.26
CA GLY A 62 -30.66 -8.10 -5.32
C GLY A 62 -29.17 -8.44 -5.44
N HIS A 63 -28.42 -7.67 -6.21
CA HIS A 63 -27.04 -7.99 -6.59
C HIS A 63 -25.99 -7.15 -5.86
N LYS A 64 -26.38 -6.13 -5.08
CA LYS A 64 -25.43 -5.20 -4.43
C LYS A 64 -24.40 -5.92 -3.57
N ALA A 65 -24.88 -6.78 -2.66
CA ALA A 65 -24.01 -7.45 -1.70
C ALA A 65 -22.97 -8.38 -2.37
N VAL A 66 -23.41 -9.16 -3.35
CA VAL A 66 -22.54 -10.08 -4.10
C VAL A 66 -21.55 -9.30 -4.97
N ALA A 67 -22.01 -8.28 -5.68
CA ALA A 67 -21.14 -7.44 -6.52
C ALA A 67 -20.05 -6.74 -5.70
N ILE A 68 -20.39 -6.20 -4.53
CA ILE A 68 -19.41 -5.60 -3.61
C ILE A 68 -18.38 -6.65 -3.14
N ALA A 69 -18.83 -7.85 -2.79
CA ALA A 69 -17.94 -8.91 -2.33
C ALA A 69 -16.96 -9.35 -3.43
N ASP A 70 -17.45 -9.55 -4.65
CA ASP A 70 -16.64 -9.94 -5.81
C ASP A 70 -15.62 -8.86 -6.17
N CYS A 71 -16.03 -7.59 -6.15
CA CYS A 71 -15.13 -6.46 -6.37
C CYS A 71 -14.01 -6.40 -5.33
N LYS A 72 -14.33 -6.59 -4.04
CA LYS A 72 -13.33 -6.65 -2.96
C LYS A 72 -12.36 -7.82 -3.14
N ALA A 73 -12.87 -8.98 -3.56
CA ALA A 73 -12.04 -10.14 -3.87
C ALA A 73 -11.11 -9.87 -5.06
N ALA A 74 -11.60 -9.23 -6.12
CA ALA A 74 -10.79 -8.85 -7.28
C ALA A 74 -9.66 -7.89 -6.90
N VAL A 75 -9.94 -6.84 -6.13
CA VAL A 75 -8.92 -5.89 -5.62
C VAL A 75 -7.85 -6.62 -4.82
N LYS A 76 -8.25 -7.55 -3.94
CA LYS A 76 -7.29 -8.36 -3.16
C LYS A 76 -6.36 -9.16 -4.07
N SER A 77 -6.91 -9.86 -5.07
CA SER A 77 -6.13 -10.65 -6.02
C SER A 77 -5.16 -9.80 -6.84
N LEU A 78 -5.59 -8.63 -7.33
CA LEU A 78 -4.74 -7.71 -8.08
C LEU A 78 -3.58 -7.19 -7.23
N ARG A 79 -3.85 -6.82 -5.97
CA ARG A 79 -2.80 -6.41 -5.02
C ARG A 79 -1.80 -7.53 -4.71
N GLN A 80 -2.26 -8.77 -4.61
CA GLN A 80 -1.37 -9.93 -4.45
C GLN A 80 -0.48 -10.15 -5.67
N ALA A 81 -1.02 -9.99 -6.87
CA ALA A 81 -0.23 -10.09 -8.11
C ALA A 81 0.86 -9.01 -8.19
N LEU A 82 0.52 -7.75 -7.86
CA LEU A 82 1.51 -6.67 -7.77
C LEU A 82 2.57 -6.95 -6.69
N GLY A 83 2.16 -7.44 -5.52
CA GLY A 83 3.07 -7.80 -4.44
C GLY A 83 4.03 -8.94 -4.83
N TYR A 84 3.58 -9.91 -5.62
CA TYR A 84 4.45 -10.96 -6.17
C TYR A 84 5.47 -10.38 -7.14
N ARG A 85 5.01 -9.56 -8.10
CA ARG A 85 5.89 -8.94 -9.10
C ARG A 85 6.95 -8.04 -8.49
N TYR A 86 6.57 -7.22 -7.51
CA TYR A 86 7.52 -6.44 -6.71
C TYR A 86 8.60 -7.34 -6.10
N LYS A 87 8.22 -8.46 -5.46
CA LYS A 87 9.21 -9.38 -4.87
C LYS A 87 10.15 -9.99 -5.89
N GLU A 88 9.65 -10.42 -7.05
CA GLU A 88 10.49 -11.01 -8.11
C GLU A 88 11.46 -10.00 -8.73
N ASP A 89 11.04 -8.74 -8.90
CA ASP A 89 11.90 -7.69 -9.47
C ASP A 89 13.04 -7.25 -8.52
N HIS A 90 12.97 -7.61 -7.24
CA HIS A 90 13.96 -7.26 -6.19
C HIS A 90 14.67 -8.50 -5.59
N LYS A 91 14.57 -9.67 -6.25
CA LYS A 91 15.40 -10.84 -5.97
C LYS A 91 16.75 -10.72 -6.67
#